data_AF-A0A3S0BHF1-F1
#
_entry.id   AF-A0A3S0BHF1-F1
#
_cell.length_a   1.000
_cell.length_b   1.000
_cell.length_c   1.000
_cell.angle_alpha   90.00
_cell.angle_beta   90.00
_cell.angle_gamma   90.00
#
_symmetry.space_group_name_H-M   'P 1'
#
loop_
_entity.id
_entity.type
_entity.pdbx_description
1 polymer ?
#
loop_
_entity_poly.entity_id
_entity_poly.type
_entity_poly.pdbx_seq_one_letter_code
_entity_poly.pdbx_strand_id
1 'polypeptide(L)'
;MKRRPSGLQRGLRWIAWLAFLGVAIWKSDSTSFGGLEFLALAVAVAITVWCLAKPMGPHKVDLTSPAQVRGEFSSRTNWAWVLVGALLTVAGVGATGAIVYDLSSGRADVGDVLTDIGVFIEGWFAEIFTKGFYDAELEKTRAYALAILLIPGLLLLWYNLIPLRHRGKRFLVDDFGEVRTKVRDGWRSLQPQRFTTATADGTTITFDGARGEPKLVLPQHRVYSVQHGVRLTDKLSAAFFTEHLTARGFTVEESGPAGFTAHRNDGSPTYTQPQ
;
A
#
# COMPACT_ATOMS: atom_id res chain seq x y z
N MET A 1 -22.96 -16.53 6.10
CA MET A 1 -21.58 -16.25 5.62
C MET A 1 -21.50 -14.81 5.11
N LYS A 2 -20.50 -14.02 5.51
CA LYS A 2 -20.32 -12.63 5.04
C LYS A 2 -19.78 -12.63 3.60
N ARG A 3 -20.38 -11.83 2.71
CA ARG A 3 -19.89 -11.59 1.33
C ARG A 3 -19.23 -10.22 1.23
N ARG A 4 -18.34 -10.04 0.26
CA ARG A 4 -17.69 -8.74 -0.01
C ARG A 4 -18.44 -8.00 -1.11
N PRO A 5 -18.40 -6.64 -1.18
CA PRO A 5 -18.89 -5.92 -2.34
C PRO A 5 -18.13 -6.36 -3.59
N SER A 6 -18.86 -6.59 -4.69
CA SER A 6 -18.30 -6.99 -5.98
C SER A 6 -17.44 -5.87 -6.59
N GLY A 7 -16.65 -6.20 -7.64
CA GLY A 7 -15.87 -5.19 -8.37
C GLY A 7 -16.74 -4.06 -8.92
N LEU A 8 -17.90 -4.39 -9.48
CA LEU A 8 -18.88 -3.43 -9.99
C LEU A 8 -19.45 -2.55 -8.87
N GLN A 9 -19.82 -3.13 -7.72
CA GLN A 9 -20.31 -2.38 -6.57
C GLN A 9 -19.26 -1.38 -6.05
N ARG A 10 -17.98 -1.79 -6.00
CA ARG A 10 -16.89 -0.89 -5.63
C ARG A 10 -16.71 0.24 -6.64
N GLY A 11 -16.76 -0.08 -7.94
CA GLY A 11 -16.68 0.90 -9.02
C GLY A 11 -17.81 1.92 -8.96
N LEU A 12 -19.05 1.46 -8.81
CA LEU A 12 -20.23 2.31 -8.68
C LEU A 12 -20.12 3.25 -7.46
N ARG A 13 -19.64 2.73 -6.33
CA ARG A 13 -19.39 3.56 -5.14
C ARG A 13 -18.35 4.64 -5.42
N TRP A 14 -17.24 4.31 -6.08
CA TRP A 14 -16.23 5.30 -6.47
C TRP A 14 -16.80 6.37 -7.39
N ILE A 15 -17.53 5.97 -8.44
CA ILE A 15 -18.14 6.91 -9.39
C ILE A 15 -19.11 7.85 -8.66
N ALA A 16 -19.95 7.33 -7.78
CA ALA A 16 -20.92 8.14 -7.04
C ALA A 16 -20.24 9.18 -6.13
N TRP A 17 -19.20 8.79 -5.40
CA TRP A 17 -18.42 9.71 -4.56
C TRP A 17 -17.61 10.72 -5.38
N LEU A 18 -17.03 10.31 -6.51
CA LEU A 18 -16.30 11.22 -7.41
C LEU A 18 -17.25 12.20 -8.08
N ALA A 19 -18.47 11.78 -8.45
CA ALA A 19 -19.49 12.67 -8.98
C ALA A 19 -19.93 13.70 -7.92
N PHE A 20 -20.17 13.27 -6.68
CA PHE A 20 -20.45 14.20 -5.58
C PHE A 20 -19.30 15.20 -5.38
N LEU A 21 -18.05 14.71 -5.29
CA LEU A 21 -16.87 15.58 -5.16
C LEU A 21 -16.74 16.56 -6.33
N GLY A 22 -16.96 16.11 -7.56
CA GLY A 22 -16.91 16.97 -8.74
C GLY A 22 -17.96 18.06 -8.71
N VAL A 23 -19.19 17.74 -8.29
CA VAL A 23 -20.27 18.73 -8.11
C VAL A 23 -19.95 19.71 -6.98
N ALA A 24 -19.41 19.23 -5.86
CA ALA A 24 -19.03 20.08 -4.73
C ALA A 24 -17.90 21.05 -5.09
N ILE A 25 -16.88 20.59 -5.84
CA ILE A 25 -15.79 21.43 -6.33
C ILE A 25 -16.31 22.44 -7.36
N TRP A 26 -17.18 22.01 -8.28
CA TRP A 26 -17.73 22.91 -9.30
C TRP A 26 -18.55 24.07 -8.70
N LYS A 27 -19.11 23.87 -7.51
CA LYS A 27 -19.88 24.87 -6.77
C LYS A 27 -19.20 25.35 -5.49
N SER A 28 -17.87 25.26 -5.43
CA SER A 28 -17.09 25.66 -4.25
C SER A 28 -17.32 27.10 -3.81
N ASP A 29 -17.74 27.97 -4.73
CA ASP A 29 -17.95 29.40 -4.47
C ASP A 29 -19.25 29.69 -3.72
N SER A 30 -20.06 28.67 -3.43
CA SER A 30 -21.31 28.79 -2.69
C SER A 30 -21.11 28.62 -1.18
N THR A 31 -21.77 29.46 -0.39
CA THR A 31 -21.67 29.46 1.08
C THR A 31 -22.35 28.25 1.75
N SER A 32 -23.16 27.49 1.00
CA SER A 32 -23.82 26.27 1.48
C SER A 32 -24.16 25.34 0.32
N PHE A 33 -24.32 24.04 0.62
CA PHE A 33 -24.72 23.05 -0.37
C PHE A 33 -26.12 23.33 -0.94
N GLY A 34 -26.21 23.42 -2.26
CA GLY A 34 -27.47 23.48 -2.99
C GLY A 34 -28.14 22.11 -3.15
N GLY A 35 -29.32 22.12 -3.78
CA GLY A 35 -30.11 20.90 -3.99
C GLY A 35 -29.42 19.82 -4.83
N LEU A 36 -28.53 20.21 -5.76
CA LEU A 36 -27.78 19.27 -6.59
C LEU A 36 -26.71 18.53 -5.78
N GLU A 37 -26.02 19.25 -4.90
CA GLU A 37 -25.02 18.74 -3.97
C GLU A 37 -25.66 17.74 -3.00
N PHE A 38 -26.81 18.09 -2.42
CA PHE A 38 -27.59 17.18 -1.57
C PHE A 38 -28.08 15.94 -2.32
N LEU A 39 -28.54 16.09 -3.56
CA LEU A 39 -28.96 14.96 -4.39
C LEU A 39 -27.79 14.02 -4.68
N ALA A 40 -26.64 14.57 -5.08
CA ALA A 40 -25.43 13.79 -5.35
C ALA A 40 -24.93 13.07 -4.09
N LEU A 41 -24.95 13.75 -2.93
CA LEU A 41 -24.64 13.16 -1.64
C LEU A 41 -25.61 12.01 -1.29
N ALA A 42 -26.92 12.23 -1.43
CA ALA A 42 -27.93 11.22 -1.16
C ALA A 42 -27.74 9.97 -2.03
N VAL A 43 -27.44 10.14 -3.31
CA VAL A 43 -27.12 9.05 -4.24
C VAL A 43 -25.86 8.30 -3.80
N ALA A 44 -24.78 9.01 -3.43
CA ALA A 44 -23.55 8.39 -2.96
C ALA A 44 -23.76 7.59 -1.67
N VAL A 45 -24.54 8.12 -0.73
CA VAL A 45 -24.93 7.42 0.51
C VAL A 45 -25.79 6.20 0.19
N ALA A 46 -26.83 6.34 -0.63
CA ALA A 46 -27.73 5.24 -0.98
C ALA A 46 -26.98 4.08 -1.67
N ILE A 47 -26.09 4.39 -2.62
CA ILE A 47 -25.23 3.39 -3.27
C ILE A 47 -24.32 2.73 -2.24
N THR A 48 -23.73 3.51 -1.32
CA THR A 48 -22.86 2.97 -0.28
C THR A 48 -23.61 2.00 0.64
N VAL A 49 -24.80 2.40 1.12
CA VAL A 49 -25.68 1.57 1.95
C VAL A 49 -26.10 0.31 1.22
N TRP A 50 -26.54 0.42 -0.05
CA TRP A 50 -26.91 -0.75 -0.86
C TRP A 50 -25.74 -1.73 -1.04
N CYS A 51 -24.54 -1.23 -1.34
CA CYS A 51 -23.34 -2.07 -1.46
C CYS A 51 -23.00 -2.83 -0.17
N LEU A 52 -23.25 -2.23 0.99
CA LEU A 52 -23.00 -2.83 2.30
C LEU A 52 -24.12 -3.79 2.73
N ALA A 53 -25.37 -3.45 2.42
CA ALA A 53 -26.55 -4.24 2.78
C ALA A 53 -26.69 -5.50 1.91
N LYS A 54 -26.37 -5.42 0.61
CA LYS A 54 -26.46 -6.54 -0.34
C LYS A 54 -25.14 -6.73 -1.11
N PRO A 55 -24.08 -7.24 -0.45
CA PRO A 55 -22.82 -7.53 -1.12
C PRO A 55 -22.98 -8.69 -2.12
N MET A 56 -22.70 -8.39 -3.40
CA MET A 56 -22.86 -9.33 -4.52
C MET A 56 -21.54 -10.03 -4.92
N GLY A 57 -20.45 -9.76 -4.20
CA GLY A 57 -19.16 -10.38 -4.45
C GLY A 57 -19.01 -11.76 -3.80
N PRO A 58 -17.83 -12.38 -3.98
CA PRO A 58 -17.55 -13.71 -3.44
C PRO A 58 -17.58 -13.71 -1.91
N HIS A 59 -17.69 -14.93 -1.36
CA HIS A 59 -17.61 -15.16 0.08
C HIS A 59 -16.30 -14.61 0.65
N LYS A 60 -16.39 -13.96 1.80
CA LYS A 60 -15.22 -13.48 2.53
C LYS A 60 -14.50 -14.69 3.10
N VAL A 61 -13.31 -14.95 2.56
CA VAL A 61 -12.31 -15.84 3.16
C VAL A 61 -11.37 -14.97 3.98
N ASP A 62 -10.98 -15.44 5.16
CA ASP A 62 -9.92 -14.83 5.96
C ASP A 62 -8.81 -15.86 6.07
N LEU A 63 -7.57 -15.42 5.83
CA LEU A 63 -6.37 -16.26 5.89
C LEU A 63 -5.76 -16.05 7.28
N THR A 64 -5.92 -17.03 8.16
CA THR A 64 -5.41 -16.96 9.54
C THR A 64 -4.33 -17.99 9.82
N SER A 65 -4.22 -19.04 9.02
CA SER A 65 -3.20 -20.08 9.16
C SER A 65 -2.52 -20.44 7.84
N PRO A 66 -1.27 -20.93 7.88
CA PRO A 66 -0.51 -21.32 6.68
C PRO A 66 -1.24 -22.33 5.79
N ALA A 67 -1.94 -23.31 6.37
CA ALA A 67 -2.70 -24.32 5.64
C ALA A 67 -3.82 -23.77 4.74
N GLN A 68 -4.28 -22.54 5.02
CA GLN A 68 -5.32 -21.86 4.24
C GLN A 68 -4.74 -21.05 3.05
N VAL A 69 -3.41 -20.90 2.97
CA VAL A 69 -2.74 -20.18 1.88
C VAL A 69 -2.83 -21.01 0.60
N ARG A 70 -3.92 -20.82 -0.15
CA ARG A 70 -4.20 -21.52 -1.41
C ARG A 70 -4.64 -20.54 -2.51
N GLY A 71 -4.42 -20.94 -3.76
CA GLY A 71 -4.77 -20.15 -4.94
C GLY A 71 -3.68 -19.19 -5.38
N GLU A 72 -4.03 -18.30 -6.33
CA GLU A 72 -3.09 -17.35 -6.93
C GLU A 72 -2.89 -16.13 -6.03
N PHE A 73 -1.64 -15.72 -5.86
CA PHE A 73 -1.22 -14.57 -5.09
C PHE A 73 -0.40 -13.59 -5.94
N SER A 74 -0.68 -12.29 -5.75
CA SER A 74 -0.01 -11.21 -6.48
C SER A 74 0.21 -9.99 -5.59
N SER A 75 1.37 -9.34 -5.75
CA SER A 75 1.59 -8.03 -5.14
C SER A 75 0.85 -6.92 -5.89
N ARG A 76 0.25 -6.00 -5.14
CA ARG A 76 -0.54 -4.89 -5.67
C ARG A 76 -0.06 -3.55 -5.11
N THR A 77 0.19 -2.63 -6.03
CA THR A 77 0.36 -1.20 -5.75
C THR A 77 -1.00 -0.57 -5.46
N ASN A 78 -1.08 0.25 -4.41
CA ASN A 78 -2.30 1.02 -4.16
C ASN A 78 -2.22 2.35 -4.90
N TRP A 79 -2.73 2.36 -6.13
CA TRP A 79 -2.69 3.53 -7.01
C TRP A 79 -3.42 4.74 -6.46
N ALA A 80 -4.47 4.57 -5.66
CA ALA A 80 -5.17 5.70 -5.05
C ALA A 80 -4.22 6.50 -4.13
N TRP A 81 -3.48 5.82 -3.25
CA TRP A 81 -2.50 6.49 -2.39
C TRP A 81 -1.26 6.98 -3.14
N VAL A 82 -0.88 6.35 -4.26
CA VAL A 82 0.16 6.90 -5.14
C VAL A 82 -0.29 8.24 -5.73
N LEU A 83 -1.53 8.34 -6.21
CA LEU A 83 -2.07 9.59 -6.75
C LEU A 83 -2.17 10.67 -5.67
N VAL A 84 -2.67 10.33 -4.48
CA VAL A 84 -2.70 11.27 -3.34
C VAL A 84 -1.28 11.75 -2.98
N GLY A 85 -0.32 10.84 -2.87
CA GLY A 85 1.07 11.19 -2.61
C GLY A 85 1.64 12.11 -3.68
N ALA A 86 1.37 11.83 -4.96
CA ALA A 86 1.81 12.67 -6.08
C ALA A 86 1.23 14.08 -6.02
N LEU A 87 -0.07 14.22 -5.73
CA LEU A 87 -0.72 15.53 -5.59
C LEU A 87 -0.12 16.34 -4.44
N LEU A 88 0.09 15.71 -3.28
CA LEU A 88 0.72 16.37 -2.12
C LEU A 88 2.16 16.82 -2.43
N THR A 89 2.94 15.98 -3.11
CA THR A 89 4.30 16.35 -3.52
C THR A 89 4.31 17.50 -4.52
N VAL A 90 3.42 17.49 -5.53
CA VAL A 90 3.32 18.58 -6.52
C VAL A 90 2.93 19.90 -5.83
N ALA A 91 1.96 19.88 -4.92
CA ALA A 91 1.58 21.05 -4.14
C ALA A 91 2.75 21.58 -3.29
N GLY A 92 3.47 20.71 -2.59
CA GLY A 92 4.64 21.09 -1.78
C GLY A 92 5.80 21.65 -2.59
N VAL A 93 6.08 21.07 -3.77
CA VAL A 93 7.09 21.60 -4.71
C VAL A 93 6.69 22.97 -5.24
N GLY A 94 5.42 23.16 -5.62
CA GLY A 94 4.91 24.45 -6.08
C GLY A 94 5.07 25.54 -5.02
N ALA A 95 4.69 25.25 -3.77
CA ALA A 95 4.84 26.17 -2.65
C ALA A 95 6.31 26.49 -2.33
N THR A 96 7.19 25.49 -2.40
CA THR A 96 8.64 25.71 -2.22
C THR A 96 9.21 26.62 -3.31
N GLY A 97 8.77 26.44 -4.57
CA GLY A 97 9.13 27.32 -5.68
C GLY A 97 8.65 28.76 -5.46
N ALA A 98 7.42 28.95 -4.98
CA ALA A 98 6.88 30.26 -4.64
C ALA A 98 7.68 30.94 -3.51
N ILE A 99 8.03 30.21 -2.45
CA ILE A 99 8.89 30.69 -1.36
C ILE A 99 10.23 31.17 -1.91
N VAL A 100 10.91 30.36 -2.72
CA VAL A 100 12.22 30.72 -3.29
C VAL A 100 12.12 31.96 -4.18
N TYR A 101 11.08 32.05 -4.99
CA TYR A 101 10.85 33.21 -5.86
C TYR A 101 10.58 34.49 -5.04
N ASP A 102 9.73 34.43 -4.03
CA ASP A 102 9.38 35.60 -3.22
C ASP A 102 10.54 36.06 -2.32
N LEU A 103 11.32 35.13 -1.75
CA LEU A 103 12.54 35.46 -1.01
C LEU A 103 13.60 36.10 -1.94
N SER A 104 13.82 35.53 -3.12
CA SER A 104 14.82 36.03 -4.06
C SER A 104 14.44 37.36 -4.71
N SER A 105 13.15 37.68 -4.79
CA SER A 105 12.63 38.95 -5.29
C SER A 105 12.40 40.01 -4.20
N GLY A 106 12.66 39.68 -2.92
CA GLY A 106 12.43 40.57 -1.78
C GLY A 106 10.96 40.85 -1.48
N ARG A 107 10.04 40.02 -1.97
CA ARG A 107 8.58 40.13 -1.74
C ARG A 107 8.13 39.55 -0.40
N ALA A 108 8.97 38.74 0.22
CA ALA A 108 8.75 38.13 1.52
C ALA A 108 10.11 37.93 2.20
N ASP A 109 10.10 37.87 3.53
CA ASP A 109 11.24 37.45 4.33
C ASP A 109 11.01 36.05 4.92
N VAL A 110 12.08 35.45 5.47
CA VAL A 110 12.01 34.15 6.16
C VAL A 110 10.99 34.17 7.31
N GLY A 111 10.83 35.32 7.97
CA GLY A 111 9.81 35.53 9.01
C GLY A 111 8.40 35.30 8.50
N ASP A 112 8.05 35.85 7.34
CA ASP A 112 6.72 35.69 6.74
C ASP A 112 6.41 34.23 6.42
N VAL A 113 7.41 33.49 5.93
CA VAL A 113 7.29 32.06 5.61
C VAL A 113 7.05 31.24 6.88
N LEU A 114 7.79 31.52 7.96
CA LEU A 114 7.64 30.82 9.23
C LEU A 114 6.30 31.15 9.91
N THR A 115 5.85 32.40 9.82
CA THR A 115 4.53 32.81 10.32
C THR A 115 3.41 32.11 9.55
N ASP A 116 3.49 32.02 8.23
CA ASP A 116 2.52 31.33 7.39
C ASP A 116 2.39 29.84 7.75
N ILE A 117 3.54 29.17 7.95
CA ILE A 117 3.62 27.79 8.43
C ILE A 117 3.03 27.66 9.84
N GLY A 118 3.35 28.59 10.74
CA GLY A 118 2.86 28.61 12.12
C GLY A 118 1.34 28.72 12.21
N VAL A 119 0.75 29.67 11.48
CA VAL A 119 -0.71 29.88 11.41
C VAL A 119 -1.41 28.64 10.86
N PHE A 120 -0.84 28.00 9.84
CA PHE A 120 -1.40 26.76 9.30
C PHE A 120 -1.37 25.60 10.30
N ILE A 121 -0.25 25.41 11.01
CA ILE A 121 -0.13 24.37 12.04
C ILE A 121 -1.12 24.66 13.18
N GLU A 122 -1.18 25.89 13.66
CA GLU A 122 -2.10 26.33 14.70
C GLU A 122 -3.55 26.09 14.29
N GLY A 123 -3.92 26.42 13.04
CA GLY A 123 -5.24 26.17 12.49
C GLY A 123 -5.61 24.68 12.50
N TRP A 124 -4.70 23.80 12.07
CA TRP A 124 -4.93 22.35 12.12
C TRP A 124 -5.08 21.81 13.55
N PHE A 125 -4.25 22.27 14.49
CA PHE A 125 -4.38 21.88 15.89
C PHE A 125 -5.70 22.39 16.48
N ALA A 126 -6.06 23.65 16.23
CA ALA A 126 -7.32 24.22 16.67
C ALA A 126 -8.51 23.41 16.11
N GLU A 127 -8.52 23.07 14.83
CA GLU A 127 -9.59 22.29 14.22
C GLU A 127 -9.73 20.89 14.85
N ILE A 128 -8.61 20.18 15.04
CA ILE A 128 -8.59 18.83 15.62
C ILE A 128 -9.07 18.84 17.08
N PHE A 129 -8.62 19.81 17.89
CA PHE A 129 -8.86 19.82 19.34
C PHE A 129 -10.10 20.61 19.76
N THR A 130 -10.51 21.61 18.98
CA THR A 130 -11.67 22.45 19.29
C THR A 130 -12.88 22.17 18.40
N LYS A 131 -12.82 21.20 17.48
CA LYS A 131 -13.94 20.81 16.59
C LYS A 131 -14.56 22.00 15.82
N GLY A 132 -13.72 22.95 15.38
CA GLY A 132 -14.14 24.02 14.46
C GLY A 132 -14.70 25.29 15.11
N PHE A 133 -14.44 25.57 16.39
CA PHE A 133 -14.84 26.84 17.02
C PHE A 133 -13.83 27.99 16.83
N TYR A 134 -12.72 27.75 16.14
CA TYR A 134 -11.68 28.75 15.87
C TYR A 134 -11.52 28.95 14.36
N ASP A 135 -11.77 30.18 13.92
CA ASP A 135 -11.58 30.59 12.54
C ASP A 135 -10.12 31.01 12.36
N ALA A 136 -9.27 30.05 11.98
CA ALA A 136 -7.90 30.36 11.61
C ALA A 136 -7.94 31.18 10.32
N GLU A 137 -7.30 32.36 10.30
CA GLU A 137 -7.26 33.31 9.16
C GLU A 137 -6.50 32.75 7.94
N LEU A 138 -6.87 31.56 7.47
CA LEU A 138 -6.28 30.82 6.35
C LEU A 138 -6.39 31.61 5.05
N GLU A 139 -7.39 32.49 4.92
CA GLU A 139 -7.58 33.37 3.75
C GLU A 139 -6.46 34.41 3.55
N LYS A 140 -5.66 34.70 4.59
CA LYS A 140 -4.53 35.64 4.51
C LYS A 140 -3.17 34.97 4.27
N THR A 141 -3.14 33.64 4.20
CA THR A 141 -1.89 32.89 4.08
C THR A 141 -1.40 32.82 2.62
N ARG A 142 -0.09 32.98 2.39
CA ARG A 142 0.52 32.92 1.03
C ARG A 142 0.67 31.47 0.51
N ALA A 143 0.02 30.52 1.17
CA ALA A 143 0.08 29.08 0.92
C ALA A 143 1.50 28.47 1.01
N TYR A 144 2.45 29.17 1.65
CA TYR A 144 3.80 28.64 1.91
C TYR A 144 3.75 27.41 2.82
N ALA A 145 2.75 27.36 3.69
CA ALA A 145 2.46 26.19 4.50
C ALA A 145 2.29 24.88 3.70
N LEU A 146 1.88 24.95 2.43
CA LEU A 146 1.77 23.76 1.57
C LEU A 146 3.13 23.08 1.34
N ALA A 147 4.26 23.78 1.53
CA ALA A 147 5.60 23.17 1.47
C ALA A 147 5.74 22.01 2.47
N ILE A 148 5.03 22.05 3.60
CA ILE A 148 5.00 20.96 4.60
C ILE A 148 4.47 19.66 4.00
N LEU A 149 3.59 19.73 2.99
CA LEU A 149 2.98 18.56 2.33
C LEU A 149 4.00 17.74 1.52
N LEU A 150 5.18 18.30 1.24
CA LEU A 150 6.23 17.62 0.49
C LEU A 150 6.71 16.35 1.20
N ILE A 151 6.94 16.42 2.52
CA ILE A 151 7.37 15.27 3.33
C ILE A 151 6.32 14.14 3.34
N PRO A 152 5.06 14.35 3.76
CA PRO A 152 4.06 13.28 3.76
C PRO A 152 3.74 12.80 2.33
N GLY A 153 3.79 13.67 1.32
CA GLY A 153 3.63 13.29 -0.08
C GLY A 153 4.72 12.31 -0.53
N LEU A 154 5.99 12.63 -0.28
CA LEU A 154 7.12 11.75 -0.61
C LEU A 154 7.08 10.44 0.18
N LEU A 155 6.72 10.46 1.46
CA LEU A 155 6.56 9.25 2.28
C LEU A 155 5.44 8.35 1.75
N LEU A 156 4.30 8.93 1.36
CA LEU A 156 3.21 8.19 0.74
C LEU A 156 3.61 7.57 -0.60
N LEU A 157 4.29 8.33 -1.45
CA LEU A 157 4.82 7.82 -2.72
C LEU A 157 5.79 6.67 -2.48
N TRP A 158 6.82 6.89 -1.66
CA TRP A 158 7.83 5.90 -1.32
C TRP A 158 7.18 4.59 -0.85
N TYR A 159 6.35 4.64 0.19
CA TYR A 159 5.74 3.46 0.79
C TYR A 159 4.83 2.70 -0.18
N ASN A 160 4.08 3.42 -1.02
CA ASN A 160 3.15 2.79 -1.96
C ASN A 160 3.83 2.28 -3.24
N LEU A 161 5.03 2.77 -3.59
CA LEU A 161 5.80 2.34 -4.75
C LEU A 161 6.72 1.13 -4.48
N ILE A 162 6.98 0.77 -3.21
CA ILE A 162 7.73 -0.45 -2.86
C ILE A 162 7.22 -1.71 -3.62
N PRO A 163 5.91 -2.02 -3.63
CA PRO A 163 5.37 -3.17 -4.39
C PRO A 163 5.54 -3.08 -5.91
N LEU A 164 5.73 -1.87 -6.46
CA LEU A 164 5.97 -1.67 -7.88
C LEU A 164 7.43 -2.03 -8.22
N ARG A 165 8.37 -1.57 -7.40
CA ARG A 165 9.81 -1.82 -7.56
C ARG A 165 10.19 -3.26 -7.19
N HIS A 166 9.54 -3.83 -6.18
CA HIS A 166 9.82 -5.16 -5.61
C HIS A 166 8.66 -6.13 -5.85
N ARG A 167 8.06 -6.09 -7.04
CA ARG A 167 6.81 -6.83 -7.33
C ARG A 167 6.97 -8.35 -7.31
N GLY A 168 8.17 -8.84 -7.62
CA GLY A 168 8.46 -10.26 -7.78
C GLY A 168 7.58 -10.94 -8.85
N LYS A 169 7.67 -12.28 -8.92
CA LYS A 169 6.77 -13.10 -9.73
C LYS A 169 5.53 -13.48 -8.92
N ARG A 170 4.37 -13.49 -9.58
CA ARG A 170 3.16 -14.07 -8.99
C ARG A 170 3.40 -15.54 -8.69
N PHE A 171 2.78 -16.02 -7.63
CA PHE A 171 2.84 -17.42 -7.26
C PHE A 171 1.44 -17.99 -7.05
N LEU A 172 1.32 -19.29 -7.24
CA LEU A 172 0.12 -20.11 -7.06
C LEU A 172 0.48 -21.15 -6.03
N VAL A 173 -0.35 -21.30 -5.00
CA VAL A 173 -0.26 -22.44 -4.09
C VAL A 173 -1.40 -23.40 -4.43
N ASP A 174 -1.06 -24.62 -4.81
CA ASP A 174 -2.05 -25.63 -5.17
C ASP A 174 -2.67 -26.31 -3.93
N ASP A 175 -3.60 -27.23 -4.15
CA ASP A 175 -4.32 -27.91 -3.07
C ASP A 175 -3.44 -28.82 -2.20
N PHE A 176 -2.25 -29.17 -2.69
CA PHE A 176 -1.24 -29.94 -1.97
C PHE A 176 -0.22 -29.04 -1.26
N GLY A 177 -0.34 -27.72 -1.37
CA GLY A 177 0.60 -26.77 -0.77
C GLY A 177 1.88 -26.60 -1.58
N GLU A 178 1.91 -27.06 -2.83
CA GLU A 178 3.05 -26.82 -3.73
C GLU A 178 2.99 -25.41 -4.31
N VAL A 179 4.15 -24.75 -4.31
CA VAL A 179 4.28 -23.39 -4.81
C VAL A 179 4.65 -23.45 -6.28
N ARG A 180 3.93 -22.72 -7.13
CA ARG A 180 4.25 -22.54 -8.55
C ARG A 180 4.40 -21.06 -8.85
N THR A 181 5.29 -20.71 -9.76
CA THR A 181 5.55 -19.33 -10.16
C THR A 181 5.06 -19.07 -11.57
N LYS A 182 4.58 -17.85 -11.82
CA LYS A 182 4.08 -17.46 -13.13
C LYS A 182 5.24 -17.32 -14.11
N VAL A 183 5.12 -18.00 -15.25
CA VAL A 183 5.97 -17.88 -16.44
C VAL A 183 5.11 -17.44 -17.63
N ARG A 184 5.74 -17.06 -18.75
CA ARG A 184 5.06 -16.50 -19.94
C ARG A 184 3.85 -17.34 -20.36
N ASP A 185 4.04 -18.65 -20.46
CA ASP A 185 3.03 -19.57 -21.01
C ASP A 185 2.39 -20.48 -19.95
N GLY A 186 2.43 -20.12 -18.66
CA GLY A 186 1.79 -20.93 -17.63
C GLY A 186 2.34 -20.77 -16.22
N TRP A 187 2.35 -21.90 -15.50
CA TRP A 187 2.84 -22.02 -14.13
C TRP A 187 3.96 -23.04 -14.09
N ARG A 188 5.08 -22.68 -13.45
CA ARG A 188 6.22 -23.59 -13.25
C ARG A 188 6.37 -23.86 -11.76
N SER A 189 6.49 -25.14 -11.39
CA SER A 189 6.72 -25.50 -9.99
C SER A 189 7.97 -24.80 -9.46
N LEU A 190 7.86 -24.21 -8.26
CA LEU A 190 9.02 -23.87 -7.46
C LEU A 190 9.65 -25.20 -7.09
N GLN A 191 10.87 -25.44 -7.56
CA GLN A 191 11.65 -26.63 -7.19
C GLN A 191 12.69 -26.15 -6.18
N PRO A 192 12.44 -26.24 -4.86
CA PRO A 192 13.36 -25.69 -3.86
C PRO A 192 14.75 -26.32 -3.96
N GLN A 193 14.86 -27.52 -4.52
CA GLN A 193 16.12 -28.21 -4.77
C GLN A 193 17.04 -27.49 -5.76
N ARG A 194 16.54 -26.50 -6.51
CA ARG A 194 17.37 -25.69 -7.43
C ARG A 194 18.01 -24.48 -6.76
N PHE A 195 17.70 -24.22 -5.50
CA PHE A 195 18.15 -23.04 -4.76
C PHE A 195 18.99 -23.47 -3.57
N THR A 196 20.05 -22.70 -3.27
CA THR A 196 20.92 -22.93 -2.11
C THR A 196 20.41 -22.18 -0.88
N THR A 197 19.82 -21.00 -1.10
CA THR A 197 19.36 -20.12 -0.02
C THR A 197 18.04 -19.46 -0.42
N ALA A 198 17.17 -19.27 0.56
CA ALA A 198 15.99 -18.42 0.44
C ALA A 198 15.94 -17.41 1.59
N THR A 199 15.84 -16.12 1.27
CA THR A 199 15.84 -15.03 2.26
C THR A 199 14.57 -14.19 2.10
N ALA A 200 13.87 -13.98 3.21
CA ALA A 200 12.72 -13.11 3.32
C ALA A 200 13.06 -11.87 4.17
N ASP A 201 12.81 -10.68 3.62
CA ASP A 201 13.09 -9.39 4.27
C ASP A 201 11.81 -8.62 4.68
N GLY A 202 10.65 -9.28 4.61
CA GLY A 202 9.33 -8.65 4.83
C GLY A 202 8.77 -7.94 3.59
N THR A 203 9.59 -7.69 2.57
CA THR A 203 9.19 -7.09 1.30
C THR A 203 9.09 -8.13 0.19
N THR A 204 10.11 -8.99 0.09
CA THR A 204 10.24 -10.06 -0.89
C THR A 204 10.84 -11.30 -0.26
N ILE A 205 10.57 -12.45 -0.89
CA ILE A 205 11.26 -13.70 -0.64
C ILE A 205 12.13 -13.97 -1.86
N THR A 206 13.43 -13.94 -1.64
CA THR A 206 14.46 -14.15 -2.64
C THR A 206 14.96 -15.57 -2.55
N PHE A 207 14.96 -16.29 -3.67
CA PHE A 207 15.57 -17.61 -3.82
C PHE A 207 16.81 -17.46 -4.71
N ASP A 208 17.98 -17.76 -4.15
CA ASP A 208 19.25 -17.70 -4.85
C ASP A 208 19.56 -19.05 -5.48
N GLY A 209 19.75 -19.06 -6.80
CA GLY A 209 19.90 -20.27 -7.60
C GLY A 209 21.23 -20.97 -7.36
N ALA A 210 21.21 -22.30 -7.32
CA ALA A 210 22.40 -23.11 -7.31
C ALA A 210 23.01 -23.18 -8.72
N ARG A 211 24.35 -23.07 -8.83
CA ARG A 211 25.13 -23.43 -10.04
C ARG A 211 24.57 -22.88 -11.36
N GLY A 212 24.36 -21.56 -11.45
CA GLY A 212 23.94 -20.89 -12.68
C GLY A 212 22.42 -20.81 -12.91
N GLU A 213 21.60 -21.36 -12.02
CA GLU A 213 20.16 -21.11 -12.03
C GLU A 213 19.86 -19.64 -11.70
N PRO A 214 18.90 -19.00 -12.38
CA PRO A 214 18.60 -17.59 -12.16
C PRO A 214 17.91 -17.36 -10.82
N LYS A 215 18.24 -16.23 -10.21
CA LYS A 215 17.57 -15.71 -9.02
C LYS A 215 16.05 -15.62 -9.24
N LEU A 216 15.28 -16.07 -8.27
CA LEU A 216 13.83 -16.00 -8.27
C LEU A 216 13.35 -15.14 -7.10
N VAL A 217 12.50 -14.16 -7.38
CA VAL A 217 11.96 -13.25 -6.36
C VAL A 217 10.45 -13.41 -6.32
N LEU A 218 9.91 -13.73 -5.13
CA LEU A 218 8.49 -13.72 -4.83
C LEU A 218 8.15 -12.50 -3.98
N PRO A 219 6.96 -11.90 -4.14
CA PRO A 219 6.54 -10.82 -3.28
C PRO A 219 6.11 -11.33 -1.90
N GLN A 220 6.34 -10.50 -0.88
CA GLN A 220 5.87 -10.74 0.49
C GLN A 220 5.03 -9.55 1.00
N HIS A 221 5.40 -8.32 0.62
CA HIS A 221 4.64 -7.12 0.96
C HIS A 221 3.46 -6.89 0.02
N ARG A 222 2.31 -6.52 0.62
CA ARG A 222 1.04 -6.20 -0.07
C ARG A 222 0.63 -7.27 -1.08
N VAL A 223 0.76 -8.53 -0.67
CA VAL A 223 0.32 -9.69 -1.44
C VAL A 223 -1.15 -9.93 -1.20
N TYR A 224 -1.90 -10.19 -2.28
CA TYR A 224 -3.32 -10.49 -2.23
C TYR A 224 -3.64 -11.74 -3.02
N SER A 225 -4.55 -12.55 -2.47
CA SER A 225 -5.24 -13.60 -3.23
C SER A 225 -5.96 -12.95 -4.40
N VAL A 226 -5.73 -13.44 -5.62
CA VAL A 226 -6.37 -12.94 -6.83
C VAL A 226 -7.86 -13.28 -6.83
N GLN A 227 -8.21 -14.47 -6.37
CA GLN A 227 -9.59 -14.98 -6.34
C GLN A 227 -10.43 -14.28 -5.25
N HIS A 228 -9.89 -14.16 -4.03
CA HIS A 228 -10.67 -13.69 -2.88
C HIS A 228 -10.38 -12.23 -2.48
N GLY A 229 -9.32 -11.63 -3.04
CA GLY A 229 -8.90 -10.26 -2.71
C GLY A 229 -8.47 -10.09 -1.24
N VAL A 230 -8.11 -11.18 -0.57
CA VAL A 230 -7.68 -11.20 0.84
C VAL A 230 -6.20 -10.89 0.87
N ARG A 231 -5.78 -10.05 1.81
CA ARG A 231 -4.35 -9.78 2.03
C ARG A 231 -3.72 -11.02 2.65
N LEU A 232 -2.67 -11.53 2.03
CA LEU A 232 -1.72 -12.40 2.69
C LEU A 232 -0.77 -11.49 3.48
N THR A 233 -0.81 -11.59 4.80
CA THR A 233 0.11 -10.80 5.63
C THR A 233 1.54 -11.32 5.42
N ASP A 234 2.50 -10.42 5.54
CA ASP A 234 3.92 -10.71 5.48
C ASP A 234 4.33 -11.78 6.51
N LYS A 235 3.79 -11.70 7.72
CA LYS A 235 3.95 -12.70 8.79
C LYS A 235 3.41 -14.08 8.40
N LEU A 236 2.18 -14.13 7.86
CA LEU A 236 1.57 -15.39 7.45
C LEU A 236 2.29 -15.99 6.24
N SER A 237 2.75 -15.13 5.32
CA SER A 237 3.61 -15.52 4.21
C SER A 237 4.91 -16.13 4.72
N ALA A 238 5.59 -15.48 5.67
CA ALA A 238 6.82 -16.00 6.27
C ALA A 238 6.58 -17.38 6.90
N ALA A 239 5.57 -17.51 7.77
CA ALA A 239 5.22 -18.78 8.40
C ALA A 239 4.95 -19.91 7.39
N PHE A 240 4.17 -19.62 6.34
CA PHE A 240 3.91 -20.60 5.27
C PHE A 240 5.19 -21.03 4.56
N PHE A 241 6.06 -20.10 4.18
CA PHE A 241 7.29 -20.45 3.48
C PHE A 241 8.32 -21.15 4.38
N THR A 242 8.37 -20.80 5.67
CA THR A 242 9.16 -21.53 6.68
C THR A 242 8.71 -22.99 6.75
N GLU A 243 7.41 -23.25 6.95
CA GLU A 243 6.87 -24.62 6.97
C GLU A 243 7.15 -25.37 5.65
N HIS A 244 6.93 -24.71 4.53
CA HIS A 244 7.14 -25.28 3.19
C HIS A 244 8.60 -25.65 2.93
N LEU A 245 9.56 -24.81 3.36
CA LEU A 245 10.99 -25.04 3.14
C LEU A 245 11.57 -26.06 4.12
N THR A 246 11.17 -26.01 5.39
CA THR A 246 11.57 -27.00 6.40
C THR A 246 11.13 -28.40 5.99
N ALA A 247 9.90 -28.56 5.48
CA ALA A 247 9.39 -29.83 4.95
C ALA A 247 10.21 -30.38 3.75
N ARG A 248 11.06 -29.54 3.14
CA ARG A 248 11.90 -29.88 1.98
C ARG A 248 13.39 -29.89 2.32
N GLY A 249 13.74 -29.93 3.61
CA GLY A 249 15.10 -30.14 4.10
C GLY A 249 15.95 -28.87 4.20
N PHE A 250 15.34 -27.69 4.19
CA PHE A 250 16.05 -26.45 4.52
C PHE A 250 16.13 -26.26 6.04
N THR A 251 17.27 -25.77 6.51
CA THR A 251 17.44 -25.22 7.86
C THR A 251 17.00 -23.76 7.80
N VAL A 252 16.01 -23.37 8.60
CA VAL A 252 15.45 -22.01 8.59
C VAL A 252 15.82 -21.28 9.88
N GLU A 253 16.39 -20.09 9.73
CA GLU A 253 16.69 -19.15 10.79
C GLU A 253 15.73 -17.96 10.68
N GLU A 254 14.92 -17.74 11.71
CA GLU A 254 13.99 -16.62 11.74
C GLU A 254 14.72 -15.34 12.17
N SER A 255 14.59 -14.29 11.35
CA SER A 255 15.18 -12.96 11.62
C SER A 255 14.15 -11.95 12.12
N GLY A 256 12.87 -12.35 12.22
CA GLY A 256 11.80 -11.57 12.81
C GLY A 256 10.41 -12.05 12.37
N PRO A 257 9.32 -11.34 12.75
CA PRO A 257 7.95 -11.82 12.51
C PRO A 257 7.58 -12.04 11.04
N ALA A 258 8.31 -11.42 10.11
CA ALA A 258 8.12 -11.53 8.67
C ALA A 258 9.42 -11.87 7.92
N GLY A 259 10.50 -12.14 8.64
CA GLY A 259 11.83 -12.34 8.06
C GLY A 259 12.38 -13.71 8.40
N PHE A 260 13.03 -14.35 7.42
CA PHE A 260 13.73 -15.60 7.63
C PHE A 260 14.88 -15.75 6.62
N THR A 261 15.85 -16.57 6.97
CA THR A 261 16.87 -17.06 6.05
C THR A 261 16.86 -18.58 6.11
N ALA A 262 16.71 -19.23 4.96
CA ALA A 262 16.67 -20.67 4.84
C ALA A 262 17.85 -21.13 4.01
N HIS A 263 18.64 -22.07 4.54
CA HIS A 263 19.79 -22.65 3.87
C HIS A 263 19.56 -24.13 3.66
N ARG A 264 20.00 -24.63 2.51
CA ARG A 264 20.01 -26.07 2.25
C ARG A 264 21.30 -26.68 2.79
N ASN A 265 21.17 -27.71 3.63
CA ASN A 265 22.33 -28.47 4.08
C ASN A 265 22.82 -29.35 2.92
N ASP A 266 23.80 -28.85 2.16
CA ASP A 266 24.37 -29.57 1.02
C ASP A 266 25.34 -30.71 1.42
N GLY A 267 25.40 -31.06 2.70
CA GLY A 267 26.32 -32.09 3.24
C GLY A 267 27.76 -31.61 3.40
N SER A 268 28.05 -30.31 3.24
CA SER A 268 29.36 -29.75 3.57
C SER A 268 29.49 -29.62 5.08
N PRO A 269 30.53 -30.20 5.72
CA PRO A 269 30.71 -30.09 7.16
C PRO A 269 30.93 -28.64 7.55
N THR A 270 30.09 -28.13 8.44
CA THR A 270 30.32 -26.89 9.15
C THR A 270 31.57 -27.08 10.00
N TYR A 271 32.72 -26.64 9.52
CA TYR A 271 33.90 -26.50 10.37
C TYR A 271 33.59 -25.35 11.34
N THR A 272 33.09 -25.68 12.52
CA THR A 272 33.24 -24.83 13.70
C THR A 272 34.75 -24.69 13.94
N GLN A 273 35.30 -23.50 13.70
CA GLN A 273 36.60 -23.17 14.26
C GLN A 273 36.44 -23.12 15.79
N PRO A 274 37.20 -23.93 16.55
CA PRO A 274 37.29 -23.71 17.99
C PRO A 274 37.99 -22.38 18.25
N GLN A 275 37.49 -21.70 19.28
CA GLN A 275 37.93 -20.39 19.78
C GLN A 275 39.41 -20.35 20.13
#